data_AF-A0A941ZQC5-F1
#
_entry.id   AF-A0A941ZQC5-F1
#
_cell.length_a   1.000
_cell.length_b   1.000
_cell.length_c   1.000
_cell.angle_alpha   90.00
_cell.angle_beta   90.00
_cell.angle_gamma   90.00
#
_symmetry.space_group_name_H-M   'P 1'
#
loop_
_entity.id
_entity.type
_entity.pdbx_description
1 polymer ?
#
loop_
_entity_poly.entity_id
_entity_poly.type
_entity_poly.pdbx_seq_one_letter_code
_entity_poly.pdbx_strand_id
1 'polypeptide(L)' 'MSQKSIPPTWLKPDGSVLSCVEKIKVLNENIDELRELAQDAIDDAVLMGGTQAQIKQVLLDMLKGIHSQYPEQK' A
#
# COMPACT_ATOMS: atom_id res chain seq x y z
N MET A 1 -1.00 -17.09 -9.86
CA MET A 1 -2.27 -16.45 -10.23
C MET A 1 -2.38 -15.18 -9.39
N SER A 2 -1.87 -14.04 -9.88
CA SER A 2 -1.93 -12.78 -9.16
C SER A 2 -3.39 -12.35 -9.05
N GLN A 3 -3.93 -12.34 -7.82
CA GLN A 3 -5.25 -11.80 -7.56
C GLN A 3 -5.24 -10.31 -7.89
N LYS A 4 -5.86 -9.94 -9.01
CA LYS A 4 -5.98 -8.54 -9.42
C LYS A 4 -7.01 -7.88 -8.50
N SER A 5 -6.53 -7.24 -7.44
CA SER A 5 -7.37 -6.47 -6.52
C SER A 5 -7.97 -5.28 -7.26
N ILE A 6 -9.25 -4.99 -6.97
CA ILE A 6 -9.92 -3.79 -7.45
C ILE A 6 -9.16 -2.58 -6.86
N PRO A 7 -8.69 -1.63 -7.68
CA PRO A 7 -7.98 -0.47 -7.17
C PRO A 7 -8.89 0.36 -6.26
N PRO A 8 -8.34 0.98 -5.20
CA PRO A 8 -9.13 1.77 -4.27
C PRO A 8 -9.69 3.02 -4.95
N THR A 9 -10.81 3.52 -4.42
CA THR A 9 -11.27 4.88 -4.75
C THR A 9 -10.51 5.87 -3.86
N TRP A 10 -9.74 6.75 -4.48
CA TRP A 10 -8.97 7.78 -3.78
C TRP A 10 -9.86 8.97 -3.44
N LEU A 11 -9.79 9.43 -2.18
CA LEU A 11 -10.58 10.54 -1.67
C LEU A 11 -9.68 11.72 -1.32
N LYS A 12 -10.23 12.92 -1.42
CA LYS A 12 -9.66 14.15 -0.89
C LYS A 12 -10.00 14.29 0.60
N PRO A 13 -9.37 15.25 1.32
CA PRO A 13 -9.64 15.49 2.74
C PRO A 13 -11.09 15.89 3.03
N ASP A 14 -11.78 16.50 2.05
CA ASP A 14 -13.20 16.86 2.15
C ASP A 14 -14.15 15.68 1.88
N GLY A 15 -13.62 14.48 1.62
CA GLY A 15 -14.38 13.27 1.29
C GLY A 15 -14.84 13.18 -0.16
N SER A 16 -14.57 14.20 -1.00
CA SER A 16 -14.85 14.12 -2.43
C SER A 16 -13.87 13.18 -3.15
N VAL A 17 -14.30 12.62 -4.28
CA VAL A 17 -13.46 11.70 -5.06
C VAL A 17 -12.34 12.48 -5.75
N LEU A 18 -11.12 11.94 -5.68
CA LEU A 18 -10.01 12.42 -6.49
C LEU A 18 -10.29 12.10 -7.97
N SER A 19 -10.56 13.11 -8.79
CA SER A 19 -11.04 12.92 -10.16
C SER A 19 -9.96 12.99 -11.25
N CYS A 20 -8.74 13.45 -10.93
CA CYS A 20 -7.66 13.55 -11.90
C CYS A 20 -7.11 12.16 -12.21
N VAL A 21 -7.30 11.72 -13.46
CA VAL A 21 -6.95 10.38 -13.94
C VAL A 21 -5.45 10.12 -13.79
N GLU A 22 -4.61 11.10 -14.09
CA GLU A 22 -3.15 10.99 -13.98
C GLU A 22 -2.71 10.79 -12.53
N LYS A 23 -3.32 11.51 -11.57
CA LYS A 23 -3.04 11.30 -10.14
C LYS A 23 -3.46 9.90 -9.69
N ILE A 24 -4.66 9.46 -10.08
CA ILE A 24 -5.17 8.12 -9.75
C ILE A 24 -4.25 7.04 -10.31
N LYS A 25 -3.78 7.20 -11.55
CA LYS A 25 -2.85 6.27 -12.19
C LYS A 25 -1.57 6.11 -11.35
N VAL A 26 -0.92 7.21 -11.00
CA VAL A 26 0.30 7.19 -10.17
C VAL A 26 0.05 6.53 -8.81
N LEU A 27 -1.07 6.85 -8.16
CA LEU A 27 -1.41 6.24 -6.86
C LEU A 27 -1.64 4.73 -6.97
N ASN A 28 -2.25 4.25 -8.06
CA ASN A 28 -2.45 2.83 -8.29
C ASN A 28 -1.13 2.11 -8.61
N GLU A 29 -0.28 2.71 -9.43
CA GLU A 29 1.08 2.18 -9.71
C GLU A 29 1.89 2.03 -8.42
N ASN A 30 1.88 3.05 -7.55
CA ASN A 30 2.55 2.97 -6.23
C ASN A 30 2.02 1.82 -5.36
N ILE A 31 0.70 1.58 -5.35
CA ILE A 31 0.10 0.49 -4.56
C ILE A 31 0.46 -0.89 -5.14
N ASP A 32 0.51 -1.00 -6.46
CA ASP A 32 0.89 -2.25 -7.11
C ASP A 32 2.37 -2.57 -6.85
N GLU A 33 3.27 -1.58 -6.97
CA GLU A 33 4.69 -1.74 -6.62
C GLU A 33 4.90 -2.12 -5.14
N LEU A 34 4.20 -1.45 -4.22
CA LEU A 34 4.27 -1.77 -2.80
C LEU A 34 3.74 -3.18 -2.49
N ARG A 35 2.73 -3.65 -3.24
CA ARG A 35 2.19 -5.01 -3.06
C ARG A 35 3.20 -6.06 -3.48
N GLU A 36 3.88 -5.87 -4.59
CA GLU A 36 4.92 -6.79 -5.06
C GLU A 36 6.07 -6.84 -4.04
N LEU A 37 6.58 -5.68 -3.62
CA LEU A 37 7.64 -5.62 -2.62
C LEU A 37 7.24 -6.24 -1.27
N ALA A 38 5.99 -6.00 -0.82
CA ALA A 38 5.49 -6.61 0.41
C ALA A 38 5.34 -8.13 0.29
N GLN A 39 4.96 -8.64 -0.89
CA GLN A 39 4.86 -10.08 -1.15
C GLN A 39 6.24 -10.74 -1.09
N ASP A 40 7.23 -10.16 -1.76
CA ASP A 40 8.62 -10.64 -1.72
C ASP A 40 9.16 -10.66 -0.27
N ALA A 41 8.94 -9.58 0.49
CA ALA A 41 9.35 -9.50 1.89
C ALA A 41 8.67 -10.56 2.78
N ILE A 42 7.40 -10.90 2.51
CA ILE A 42 6.68 -11.95 3.22
C ILE A 42 7.27 -13.33 2.86
N ASP A 43 7.51 -13.59 1.58
CA ASP A 43 8.02 -14.86 1.09
C ASP A 43 9.44 -15.12 1.60
N ASP A 44 10.30 -14.09 1.60
CA ASP A 44 11.64 -14.15 2.18
C ASP A 44 11.60 -14.46 3.69
N ALA A 45 10.73 -13.77 4.44
CA ALA A 45 10.59 -14.00 5.87
C ALA A 45 10.15 -15.44 6.19
N VAL A 46 9.24 -16.00 5.39
CA VAL A 46 8.80 -17.40 5.53
C VAL A 46 9.93 -18.36 5.14
N LEU A 47 10.63 -18.10 4.03
CA LEU A 47 11.75 -18.92 3.56
C LEU A 47 12.90 -18.98 4.59
N MET A 48 13.12 -17.89 5.32
CA MET A 48 14.13 -17.80 6.39
C MET A 48 13.67 -18.37 7.74
N GLY A 49 12.49 -19.01 7.81
CA GLY A 49 11.98 -19.67 9.02
C GLY A 49 11.13 -18.80 9.95
N GLY A 50 10.77 -17.59 9.52
CA GLY A 50 9.77 -16.76 10.19
C GLY A 50 8.34 -17.22 9.90
N THR A 51 7.35 -16.58 10.55
CA THR A 51 5.93 -16.86 10.27
C THR A 51 5.30 -15.74 9.45
N GLN A 52 4.41 -16.10 8.52
CA GLN A 52 3.66 -15.14 7.70
C GLN A 52 2.87 -14.14 8.58
N ALA A 53 2.30 -14.59 9.69
CA ALA A 53 1.54 -13.74 10.61
C ALA A 53 2.42 -12.66 11.25
N GLN A 54 3.63 -13.03 11.67
CA GLN A 54 4.57 -12.10 12.29
C GLN A 54 5.05 -11.04 11.30
N ILE A 55 5.49 -11.42 10.10
CA ILE A 55 5.96 -10.44 9.10
C ILE A 55 4.83 -9.49 8.67
N LYS A 56 3.60 -9.99 8.51
CA LYS A 56 2.44 -9.14 8.23
C LYS A 56 2.20 -8.13 9.35
N GLN A 57 2.31 -8.55 10.61
CA GLN A 57 2.15 -7.66 11.75
C GLN A 57 3.24 -6.57 11.77
N VAL A 58 4.50 -6.94 11.53
CA VAL A 58 5.62 -6.00 11.44
C VAL A 58 5.38 -4.95 10.33
N LEU A 59 4.95 -5.38 9.14
CA LEU A 59 4.65 -4.46 8.04
C LEU A 59 3.49 -3.51 8.39
N LEU A 60 2.43 -4.01 9.03
CA LEU A 60 1.30 -3.19 9.47
C LEU A 60 1.73 -2.14 10.51
N ASP A 61 2.55 -2.53 11.49
CA ASP A 61 3.01 -1.61 12.54
C ASP A 61 3.99 -0.57 12.01
N MET A 62 4.84 -0.94 11.04
CA MET A 62 5.68 0.00 10.30
C MET A 62 4.81 1.04 9.55
N LEU A 63 3.79 0.58 8.81
CA LEU A 63 2.90 1.48 8.05
C LEU A 63 2.14 2.46 8.96
N LYS A 64 1.73 2.05 10.16
CA LYS A 64 1.10 2.95 11.15
C LYS A 64 2.03 4.07 11.63
N GLY A 65 3.34 3.87 11.60
CA GLY A 65 4.33 4.85 12.04
C GLY A 65 4.70 5.89 10.98
N ILE A 66 4.36 5.65 9.70
CA ILE A 66 4.71 6.54 8.59
C ILE A 66 3.68 7.67 8.47
N HIS A 67 4.16 8.89 8.29
CA HIS A 67 3.33 10.09 8.15
C HIS A 67 3.73 10.90 6.91
N SER A 68 2.77 11.61 6.32
CA SER A 68 3.05 12.54 5.21
C SER A 68 3.90 13.72 5.72
N GLN A 69 4.92 14.08 4.94
CA GLN A 69 5.72 15.29 5.16
C GLN A 69 5.07 16.54 4.54
N TYR A 70 3.98 16.36 3.79
CA TYR A 70 3.25 17.42 3.13
C TYR A 70 1.86 17.57 3.76
N PRO A 71 1.34 18.81 3.89
CA PRO A 71 -0.03 19.02 4.33
C PRO A 71 -1.01 18.44 3.31
N GLU A 72 -2.18 18.04 3.80
CA GLU A 72 -3.26 17.59 2.94
C GLU A 72 -3.75 18.71 2.01
N GLN A 73 -3.96 18.38 0.74
CA GLN A 73 -4.38 19.35 -0.28
C GLN A 73 -5.90 19.30 -0.46
N LYS A 74 -6.53 20.47 -0.55
CA LYS A 74 -7.96 20.63 -0.85
C LYS A 74 -8.30 20.27 -2.29
#